data_AF-A0A1I7GIG3-F1
#
_entry.id   AF-A0A1I7GIG3-F1
#
_cell.length_a   1.000
_cell.length_b   1.000
_cell.length_c   1.000
_cell.angle_alpha   90.00
_cell.angle_beta   90.00
_cell.angle_gamma   90.00
#
_symmetry.space_group_name_H-M   'P 1'
#
loop_
_entity.id
_entity.type
_entity.pdbx_description
1 polymer ?
#
loop_
_entity_poly.entity_id
_entity_poly.type
_entity_poly.pdbx_seq_one_letter_code
_entity_poly.pdbx_strand_id
1 'polypeptide(L)' 'MNQLIAAWKRLNTHVKTIFGMPNYERYLEHHRQAHPGETPMSEREYYMYCLKERYESGKVTRCC' A
#
# COMPACT_ATOMS: atom_id res chain seq x y z
N MET A 1 -10.98 26.57 0.42
CA MET A 1 -10.01 25.85 -0.45
C MET A 1 -9.47 24.54 0.14
N ASN A 2 -9.40 24.37 1.47
CA ASN A 2 -8.82 23.14 2.07
C ASN A 2 -9.76 21.92 2.19
N GLN A 3 -11.09 22.11 2.14
CA GLN A 3 -12.04 21.02 2.35
C GLN A 3 -12.17 20.08 1.14
N LEU A 4 -11.99 20.59 -0.07
CA LEU A 4 -12.04 19.79 -1.30
C LEU A 4 -10.85 18.82 -1.37
N ILE A 5 -9.63 19.30 -1.11
CA ILE A 5 -8.41 18.48 -1.17
C ILE A 5 -8.48 17.32 -0.15
N ALA A 6 -8.97 17.60 1.06
CA ALA A 6 -9.14 16.58 2.09
C ALA A 6 -10.15 15.49 1.71
N ALA A 7 -11.27 15.86 1.07
CA ALA A 7 -12.26 14.91 0.58
C ALA A 7 -11.70 14.04 -0.56
N TRP A 8 -10.95 14.63 -1.49
CA TRP A 8 -10.29 13.90 -2.59
C TRP A 8 -9.25 12.87 -2.09
N LYS A 9 -8.44 13.22 -1.08
CA LYS A 9 -7.49 12.28 -0.46
C LYS A 9 -8.18 11.08 0.20
N ARG A 10 -9.31 11.31 0.87
CA ARG A 10 -10.10 10.23 1.51
C ARG A 10 -10.74 9.30 0.46
N LEU A 11 -11.35 9.86 -0.59
CA LEU A 11 -11.94 9.08 -1.69
C LEU A 11 -10.90 8.22 -2.42
N ASN A 12 -9.73 8.78 -2.74
CA ASN A 12 -8.64 8.04 -3.40
C ASN A 12 -8.14 6.86 -2.55
N THR A 13 -8.12 7.03 -1.23
CA THR A 13 -7.73 5.95 -0.29
C THR A 13 -8.76 4.82 -0.26
N HIS A 14 -10.06 5.13 -0.33
CA HIS A 14 -11.12 4.12 -0.39
C HIS A 14 -11.11 3.36 -1.71
N VAL A 15 -10.98 4.05 -2.84
CA VAL A 15 -10.86 3.42 -4.17
C VAL A 15 -9.67 2.46 -4.22
N LYS A 16 -8.48 2.88 -3.76
CA LYS A 16 -7.30 2.01 -3.70
C LYS A 16 -7.53 0.78 -2.83
N THR A 17 -8.22 0.91 -1.71
CA THR A 17 -8.54 -0.23 -0.84
C THR A 17 -9.54 -1.18 -1.50
N ILE A 18 -10.59 -0.65 -2.15
CA ILE A 18 -11.63 -1.43 -2.85
C ILE A 18 -11.01 -2.25 -4.00
N PHE A 19 -10.11 -1.65 -4.77
CA PHE A 19 -9.44 -2.31 -5.88
C PHE A 19 -8.18 -3.08 -5.45
N GLY A 20 -7.89 -3.16 -4.15
CA GLY A 20 -6.70 -3.84 -3.62
C GLY A 20 -5.39 -3.28 -4.18
N MET A 21 -5.35 -1.99 -4.53
CA MET A 21 -4.15 -1.30 -5.00
C MET A 21 -3.22 -0.96 -3.82
N PRO A 22 -1.90 -1.17 -3.96
CA PRO A 22 -0.93 -0.76 -2.96
C PRO A 22 -1.03 0.74 -2.65
N ASN A 23 -1.03 1.09 -1.36
CA ASN A 23 -1.00 2.48 -0.89
C ASN A 23 0.37 2.79 -0.28
N TYR A 24 1.19 3.54 -1.02
CA TYR A 24 2.56 3.89 -0.63
C TYR A 24 2.63 4.81 0.58
N GLU A 25 1.72 5.79 0.72
CA GLU A 25 1.69 6.68 1.89
C GLU A 25 1.43 5.89 3.19
N ARG A 26 0.51 4.94 3.13
CA ARG A 26 0.23 4.04 4.27
C ARG A 26 1.43 3.14 4.58
N TYR A 27 2.15 2.67 3.57
CA TYR A 27 3.39 1.92 3.75
C TYR A 27 4.45 2.76 4.45
N LEU A 28 4.69 4.00 4.03
CA LEU A 28 5.67 4.89 4.66
C LEU A 28 5.35 5.16 6.13
N GLU A 29 4.08 5.40 6.45
CA GLU A 29 3.68 5.64 7.84
C GLU A 29 3.90 4.39 8.71
N HIS A 30 3.54 3.21 8.19
CA HIS A 30 3.80 1.95 8.88
C HIS A 30 5.30 1.68 9.02
N HIS A 31 6.08 1.87 7.96
CA HIS A 31 7.53 1.65 7.94
C HIS A 31 8.23 2.55 8.96
N ARG A 32 7.85 3.82 9.03
CA ARG A 32 8.39 4.78 10.01
C ARG A 32 8.14 4.36 11.46
N GLN A 33 6.99 3.72 11.72
CA GLN A 33 6.62 3.24 13.05
C GLN A 33 7.26 1.89 13.39
N ALA A 34 7.32 0.96 12.43
CA ALA A 34 7.77 -0.41 12.63
C ALA A 34 9.29 -0.60 12.46
N HIS A 35 9.91 0.18 11.56
CA HIS A 35 11.32 0.08 11.18
C HIS A 35 12.02 1.45 11.29
N PRO A 36 12.15 2.01 12.50
CA PRO A 36 12.85 3.27 12.70
C PRO A 36 14.34 3.11 12.37
N GLY A 37 14.81 3.84 11.35
CA GLY A 37 16.23 3.85 10.95
C GLY A 37 16.56 3.05 9.69
N GLU A 38 15.62 2.28 9.15
CA GLU A 38 15.75 1.65 7.83
C GLU A 38 15.26 2.61 6.73
N THR A 39 15.88 2.53 5.54
CA THR A 39 15.41 3.27 4.37
C THR A 39 14.20 2.55 3.78
N PRO A 40 13.03 3.21 3.64
CA PRO A 40 11.89 2.59 3.00
C PRO A 40 12.18 2.27 1.53
N MET A 41 11.53 1.22 1.01
CA MET A 41 11.50 0.92 -0.42
C MET A 41 10.97 2.13 -1.19
N SER A 42 11.43 2.32 -2.42
CA SER A 42 10.80 3.26 -3.34
C SER A 42 9.37 2.83 -3.68
N GLU A 43 8.57 3.77 -4.17
CA GLU A 43 7.18 3.49 -4.55
C GLU A 43 7.09 2.32 -5.54
N ARG A 44 7.93 2.30 -6.57
CA ARG A 44 7.98 1.22 -7.57
C ARG A 44 8.34 -0.13 -6.94
N GLU A 45 9.34 -0.16 -6.07
CA GLU A 45 9.76 -1.40 -5.38
C GLU A 45 8.62 -1.93 -4.50
N TYR A 46 7.93 -1.04 -3.78
CA TYR A 46 6.78 -1.40 -2.98
C TYR A 46 5.63 -1.98 -3.84
N TYR A 47 5.33 -1.37 -4.99
CA TYR A 47 4.33 -1.94 -5.92
C TYR A 47 4.73 -3.34 -6.42
N MET A 48 5.99 -3.51 -6.83
CA MET A 48 6.48 -4.82 -7.29
C MET A 48 6.46 -5.86 -6.17
N TYR A 49 6.83 -5.46 -4.95
CA TYR A 49 6.72 -6.32 -3.76
C TYR A 49 5.28 -6.77 -3.52
N CYS A 50 4.30 -5.86 -3.58
CA CYS A 50 2.89 -6.22 -3.43
C CYS A 50 2.38 -7.13 -4.56
N LEU A 51 2.79 -6.88 -5.81
CA LEU A 51 2.44 -7.74 -6.94
C LEU A 51 3.01 -9.15 -6.78
N LYS A 52 4.28 -9.25 -6.39
CA LYS A 52 4.96 -10.51 -6.09
C LYS A 52 4.27 -11.26 -4.96
N GLU A 53 3.96 -10.59 -3.85
CA GLU A 53 3.22 -11.23 -2.75
C GLU A 53 1.84 -11.73 -3.18
N ARG A 54 1.16 -11.03 -4.08
CA ARG A 54 -0.19 -11.41 -4.55
C ARG A 54 -0.17 -12.57 -5.55
N TYR A 55 0.72 -12.55 -6.54
CA TYR A 55 0.66 -13.46 -7.69
C TYR A 55 1.78 -14.50 -7.71
N GLU A 56 2.94 -14.19 -7.14
CA GLU A 56 4.13 -15.04 -7.21
C GLU A 56 4.47 -15.71 -5.88
N SER A 57 3.85 -15.32 -4.76
CA SER A 57 4.20 -15.87 -3.44
C SER A 57 3.94 -17.36 -3.30
N GLY A 58 3.28 -18.00 -4.27
CA GLY A 58 2.94 -19.43 -4.22
C GLY A 58 2.05 -19.80 -3.04
N LYS A 59 1.58 -18.82 -2.25
CA LYS A 59 0.60 -18.96 -1.17
C LYS A 59 -0.75 -19.20 -1.80
N VAL A 60 -0.91 -20.40 -2.36
CA VAL A 60 -2.19 -20.90 -2.79
C VAL A 60 -3.00 -21.12 -1.52
N THR A 61 -3.86 -20.16 -1.15
CA THR A 61 -4.91 -20.37 -0.14
C THR A 61 -6.01 -21.25 -0.75
N ARG A 62 -5.64 -22.43 -1.24
CA ARG A 62 -6.62 -23.50 -1.49
C ARG A 62 -6.93 -24.07 -0.12
N CYS A 63 -8.07 -23.67 0.43
CA CYS A 63 -8.78 -24.56 1.34
C CYS A 63 -9.13 -25.79 0.52
N CYS A 64 -8.51 -26.93 0.85
CA CYS A 64 -9.06 -28.23 0.53
C CYS A 64 -10.43 -28.37 1.21
#